data_AF-A0A8H9FXA8-F1
#
_entry.id   AF-A0A8H9FXA8-F1
#
_cell.length_a   1.000
_cell.length_b   1.000
_cell.length_c   1.000
_cell.angle_alpha   90.00
_cell.angle_beta   90.00
_cell.angle_gamma   90.00
#
_symmetry.space_group_name_H-M   'P 1'
#
loop_
_entity.id
_entity.type
_entity.pdbx_description
1 polymer ?
#
loop_
_entity_poly.entity_id
_entity_poly.type
_entity_poly.pdbx_seq_one_letter_code
_entity_poly.pdbx_strand_id
1 'polypeptide(L)'
;MAAPDCPPLPDTYASLATTLPYVEVRTSTSSNGASTLTNVFRRAGGNDPTSPADESSTDIHACSRAAWGTPGGATATTPITISVCEWQKYTNGGASWVANPPTGAWPGYNASTNPYPPPFTTPNTSGREQMLTLHDPSKPPCSFNGKDTAGGFGYLQPTGSCEATIVTNGSDQWANIDTGSSATNDCKTRLANIYANGPVVDIPVFDCIVKSTTGTPTGGIAGKDCTGAGASGAGSYYHIAGWAKFYISGYKIGGGPDTERPSRVGLAVPCSGAVRCLSGWFVRGPLAGAATVVPPTSGSNFGSYAVIPVG
;
A
#
# COMPACT_ATOMS: atom_id res chain seq x y z
N MET A 1 4.20 30.74 -28.90
CA MET A 1 5.49 30.01 -28.95
C MET A 1 5.25 28.63 -28.34
N ALA A 2 5.88 27.58 -28.85
CA ALA A 2 5.81 26.25 -28.23
C ALA A 2 6.72 26.25 -26.98
N ALA A 3 6.27 25.66 -25.88
CA ALA A 3 7.12 25.48 -24.71
C ALA A 3 8.27 24.51 -25.06
N PRO A 4 9.52 24.79 -24.66
CA PRO A 4 10.66 23.93 -24.96
C PRO A 4 10.46 22.53 -24.36
N ASP A 5 11.19 21.57 -24.92
CA ASP A 5 11.20 20.23 -24.38
C ASP A 5 11.80 20.21 -22.99
N CYS A 6 11.13 19.47 -22.11
CA CYS A 6 11.60 19.21 -20.78
C CYS A 6 12.92 18.41 -20.83
N PRO A 7 13.79 18.54 -19.80
CA PRO A 7 14.97 17.69 -19.66
C PRO A 7 14.61 16.20 -19.80
N PRO A 8 15.54 15.29 -20.16
CA PRO A 8 15.27 13.86 -20.15
C PRO A 8 14.78 13.37 -18.79
N LEU A 9 14.02 12.28 -18.75
CA LEU A 9 13.71 11.61 -17.48
C LEU A 9 15.01 11.17 -16.80
N PRO A 10 15.09 11.17 -15.45
CA PRO A 10 16.22 10.60 -14.73
C PRO A 10 16.50 9.16 -15.19
N ASP A 11 17.76 8.74 -15.23
CA ASP A 11 18.16 7.41 -15.74
C ASP A 11 17.36 6.25 -15.12
N THR A 12 17.03 6.36 -13.83
CA THR A 12 16.18 5.42 -13.07
C THR A 12 14.81 5.18 -13.72
N TYR A 13 14.26 6.17 -14.41
CA TYR A 13 12.95 6.13 -15.06
C TYR A 13 13.01 6.22 -16.58
N ALA A 14 14.15 6.63 -17.15
CA ALA A 14 14.35 6.73 -18.59
C ALA A 14 14.12 5.38 -19.29
N SER A 15 14.59 4.28 -18.69
CA SER A 15 14.35 2.92 -19.21
C SER A 15 12.90 2.44 -19.04
N LEU A 16 12.11 3.11 -18.19
CA LEU A 16 10.73 2.77 -17.88
C LEU A 16 9.74 3.70 -18.58
N ALA A 17 10.20 4.75 -19.26
CA ALA A 17 9.38 5.83 -19.83
C ALA A 17 8.24 5.36 -20.74
N THR A 18 8.39 4.22 -21.41
CA THR A 18 7.38 3.63 -22.30
C THR A 18 6.32 2.80 -21.59
N THR A 19 6.53 2.47 -20.31
CA THR A 19 5.68 1.58 -19.51
C THR A 19 5.20 2.22 -18.21
N LEU A 20 5.89 3.25 -17.73
CA LEU A 20 5.53 4.02 -16.55
C LEU A 20 4.68 5.22 -16.96
N PRO A 21 3.42 5.30 -16.54
CA PRO A 21 2.60 6.46 -16.86
C PRO A 21 3.10 7.68 -16.07
N TYR A 22 3.19 8.81 -16.77
CA TYR A 22 3.56 10.10 -16.18
C TYR A 22 2.76 11.23 -16.81
N VAL A 23 2.67 12.33 -16.09
CA VAL A 23 2.14 13.61 -16.58
C VAL A 23 3.30 14.58 -16.65
N GLU A 24 3.31 15.38 -17.71
CA GLU A 24 4.26 16.47 -17.91
C GLU A 24 3.49 17.77 -18.04
N VAL A 25 3.85 18.75 -17.22
CA VAL A 25 3.30 20.10 -17.27
C VAL A 25 4.40 21.01 -17.79
N ARG A 26 4.12 21.67 -18.91
CA ARG A 26 4.98 22.69 -19.50
C ARG A 26 4.32 24.04 -19.34
N THR A 27 5.04 25.01 -18.77
CA THR A 27 4.59 26.40 -18.73
C THR A 27 5.58 27.28 -19.48
N SER A 28 5.04 28.25 -20.22
CA SER A 28 5.82 29.29 -20.90
C SER A 28 5.16 30.62 -20.66
N THR A 29 5.92 31.63 -20.26
CA THR A 29 5.45 33.01 -20.14
C THR A 29 6.33 33.88 -21.00
N SER A 30 5.72 34.55 -21.98
CA SER A 30 6.38 35.51 -22.87
C SER A 30 5.89 36.93 -22.57
N SER A 31 6.79 37.92 -22.46
CA SER A 31 6.41 39.33 -22.31
C SER A 31 6.75 40.14 -23.57
N ASN A 32 5.82 41.01 -24.00
CA ASN A 32 5.93 41.77 -25.25
C ASN A 32 6.55 43.17 -25.02
N GLY A 33 7.20 43.40 -23.87
CA GLY A 33 7.81 44.69 -23.50
C GLY A 33 7.67 45.07 -22.01
N ALA A 34 8.70 45.78 -21.51
CA ALA A 34 8.92 46.48 -20.22
C ALA A 34 8.52 45.80 -18.90
N SER A 35 7.89 44.64 -18.93
CA SER A 35 7.44 43.91 -17.75
C SER A 35 8.55 42.95 -17.35
N THR A 36 9.40 43.36 -16.41
CA THR A 36 10.38 42.46 -15.78
C THR A 36 9.62 41.42 -14.98
N LEU A 37 9.73 40.14 -15.38
CA LEU A 37 9.29 39.03 -14.56
C LEU A 37 10.06 39.09 -13.23
N THR A 38 9.34 39.17 -12.11
CA THR A 38 9.92 39.31 -10.77
C THR A 38 10.89 38.16 -10.48
N ASN A 39 12.02 38.49 -9.86
CA ASN A 39 13.18 37.63 -9.61
C ASN A 39 12.89 36.22 -9.05
N VAL A 40 11.77 36.02 -8.36
CA VAL A 40 11.37 34.73 -7.76
C VAL A 40 11.08 33.68 -8.83
N PHE A 41 10.43 34.06 -9.94
CA PHE A 41 10.16 33.12 -11.05
C PHE A 41 11.37 32.93 -11.97
N ARG A 42 12.33 33.87 -11.98
CA ARG A 42 13.60 33.76 -12.74
C ARG A 42 14.53 32.68 -12.20
N ARG A 43 14.62 32.53 -10.86
CA ARG A 43 15.45 31.48 -10.23
C ARG A 43 14.92 30.05 -10.41
N ALA A 44 13.63 29.90 -10.69
CA ALA A 44 13.00 28.59 -10.88
C ALA A 44 13.24 27.99 -12.28
N GLY A 45 13.77 28.79 -13.24
CA GLY A 45 14.01 28.38 -14.63
C GLY A 45 15.30 27.60 -14.89
N GLY A 46 16.06 27.24 -13.86
CA GLY A 46 17.19 26.31 -13.98
C GLY A 46 18.52 26.89 -14.48
N ASN A 47 18.65 28.21 -14.65
CA ASN A 47 19.89 28.82 -15.13
C ASN A 47 20.82 29.29 -14.01
N ASP A 48 22.13 29.19 -14.28
CA ASP A 48 23.24 29.57 -13.42
C ASP A 48 23.02 30.97 -12.79
N PRO A 49 22.92 31.07 -11.45
CA PRO A 49 22.66 32.34 -10.76
C PRO A 49 23.80 33.37 -10.90
N THR A 50 24.90 33.03 -11.57
CA THR A 50 26.06 33.89 -11.79
C THR A 50 26.22 34.40 -13.23
N SER A 51 25.38 33.96 -14.17
CA SER A 51 25.48 34.37 -15.58
C SER A 51 24.73 35.70 -15.84
N PRO A 52 25.41 36.79 -16.24
CA PRO A 52 24.76 38.07 -16.57
C PRO A 52 24.03 38.08 -17.93
N ALA A 53 24.08 36.97 -18.70
CA ALA A 53 23.49 36.90 -20.04
C ALA A 53 21.95 36.69 -20.04
N ASP A 54 21.36 36.29 -18.90
CA ASP A 54 19.92 35.96 -18.79
C ASP A 54 19.04 37.13 -18.34
N GLU A 55 19.62 38.32 -18.14
CA GLU A 55 18.92 39.53 -17.68
C GLU A 55 17.85 40.03 -18.69
N SER A 56 17.95 39.62 -19.96
CA SER A 56 17.09 40.06 -21.07
C SER A 56 16.03 39.05 -21.52
N SER A 57 15.93 37.87 -20.90
CA SER A 57 14.95 36.87 -21.35
C SER A 57 13.51 37.35 -21.12
N THR A 58 12.78 37.56 -22.22
CA THR A 58 11.33 37.82 -22.24
C THR A 58 10.52 36.55 -22.06
N ASP A 59 11.17 35.39 -22.09
CA ASP A 59 10.56 34.07 -22.05
C ASP A 59 11.06 33.28 -20.83
N ILE A 60 10.15 32.88 -19.94
CA ILE A 60 10.42 31.92 -18.87
C ILE A 60 9.72 30.62 -19.19
N HIS A 61 10.45 29.52 -19.03
CA HIS A 61 9.95 28.17 -19.19
C HIS A 61 10.08 27.41 -17.88
N ALA A 62 9.05 26.63 -17.53
CA ALA A 62 9.17 25.64 -16.47
C ALA A 62 8.58 24.31 -16.94
N CYS A 63 9.18 23.24 -16.45
CA CYS A 63 8.68 21.90 -16.63
C CYS A 63 8.53 21.23 -15.26
N SER A 64 7.49 20.43 -15.11
CA SER A 64 7.39 19.47 -14.03
C SER A 64 6.77 18.18 -14.52
N ARG A 65 7.20 17.07 -13.93
CA ARG A 65 6.70 15.73 -14.20
C ARG A 65 6.38 14.99 -12.91
N ALA A 66 5.25 14.29 -12.95
CA ALA A 66 4.90 13.32 -11.92
C ALA A 66 4.62 11.98 -12.59
N ALA A 67 5.28 10.93 -12.10
CA ALA A 67 4.97 9.56 -12.48
C ALA A 67 4.10 8.91 -11.41
N TRP A 68 3.25 7.97 -11.81
CA TRP A 68 2.50 7.14 -10.88
C TRP A 68 2.61 5.67 -11.26
N GLY A 69 2.54 4.81 -10.26
CA GLY A 69 2.67 3.38 -10.47
C GLY A 69 2.57 2.57 -9.20
N THR A 70 2.98 1.31 -9.28
CA THR A 70 3.06 0.42 -8.12
C THR A 70 4.22 0.91 -7.23
N PRO A 71 4.02 1.02 -5.91
CA PRO A 71 5.10 1.41 -5.00
C PRO A 71 6.26 0.39 -5.00
N GLY A 72 7.50 0.84 -5.19
CA GLY A 72 8.69 -0.03 -5.21
C GLY A 72 9.28 -0.36 -3.84
N GLY A 73 8.79 0.26 -2.76
CA GLY A 73 9.21 0.02 -1.38
C GLY A 73 8.42 0.85 -0.37
N ALA A 74 8.03 0.26 0.76
CA ALA A 74 7.39 0.94 1.88
C ALA A 74 7.59 0.17 3.20
N THR A 75 7.43 0.86 4.33
CA THR A 75 7.40 0.26 5.67
C THR A 75 5.95 -0.05 6.04
N ALA A 76 5.68 -1.25 6.55
CA ALA A 76 4.34 -1.63 6.94
C ALA A 76 3.95 -0.96 8.26
N THR A 77 2.89 -0.15 8.23
CA THR A 77 2.35 0.56 9.41
C THR A 77 1.66 -0.35 10.41
N THR A 78 1.38 -1.59 10.00
CA THR A 78 0.95 -2.69 10.85
C THR A 78 1.65 -3.97 10.40
N PRO A 79 1.88 -4.96 11.28
CA PRO A 79 2.40 -6.26 10.88
C PRO A 79 1.32 -7.14 10.23
N ILE A 80 0.17 -6.60 9.82
CA ILE A 80 -0.90 -7.41 9.25
C ILE A 80 -0.64 -7.61 7.76
N THR A 81 -0.77 -8.84 7.26
CA THR A 81 -0.60 -9.18 5.85
C THR A 81 -1.71 -10.11 5.35
N ILE A 82 -1.93 -10.16 4.03
CA ILE A 82 -2.88 -11.06 3.38
C ILE A 82 -2.25 -11.65 2.12
N SER A 83 -2.77 -12.80 1.68
CA SER A 83 -2.33 -13.41 0.43
C SER A 83 -2.93 -12.74 -0.81
N VAL A 84 -2.25 -12.85 -1.95
CA VAL A 84 -2.81 -12.48 -3.27
C VAL A 84 -4.14 -13.21 -3.53
N CYS A 85 -4.25 -14.47 -3.12
CA CYS A 85 -5.48 -15.25 -3.29
C CYS A 85 -6.67 -14.65 -2.52
N GLU A 86 -6.46 -14.31 -1.26
CA GLU A 86 -7.48 -13.66 -0.44
C GLU A 86 -7.89 -12.32 -1.02
N TRP A 87 -6.92 -11.51 -1.41
CA TRP A 87 -7.19 -10.23 -2.05
C TRP A 87 -8.03 -10.42 -3.33
N GLN A 88 -7.68 -11.36 -4.20
CA GLN A 88 -8.42 -11.64 -5.43
C GLN A 88 -9.86 -12.09 -5.13
N LYS A 89 -10.03 -12.95 -4.12
CA LYS A 89 -11.34 -13.43 -3.68
C LYS A 89 -12.22 -12.31 -3.12
N TYR A 90 -11.67 -11.45 -2.27
CA TYR A 90 -12.44 -10.41 -1.58
C TYR A 90 -12.71 -9.17 -2.45
N THR A 91 -11.90 -8.95 -3.48
CA THR A 91 -12.04 -7.81 -4.42
C THR A 91 -12.57 -8.20 -5.79
N ASN A 92 -12.91 -9.48 -6.03
CA ASN A 92 -13.23 -10.00 -7.36
C ASN A 92 -12.14 -9.66 -8.40
N GLY A 93 -10.90 -10.01 -8.09
CA GLY A 93 -9.73 -9.72 -8.94
C GLY A 93 -9.44 -8.23 -9.10
N GLY A 94 -9.76 -7.41 -8.10
CA GLY A 94 -9.63 -5.96 -8.18
C GLY A 94 -10.76 -5.25 -8.93
N ALA A 95 -11.86 -5.93 -9.25
CA ALA A 95 -13.05 -5.31 -9.83
C ALA A 95 -13.95 -4.62 -8.78
N SER A 96 -13.76 -4.91 -7.50
CA SER A 96 -14.62 -4.43 -6.42
C SER A 96 -13.83 -3.67 -5.36
N TRP A 97 -14.10 -2.37 -5.32
CA TRP A 97 -13.56 -1.41 -4.34
C TRP A 97 -14.71 -0.56 -3.84
N VAL A 98 -14.59 -0.04 -2.62
CA VAL A 98 -15.42 1.11 -2.25
C VAL A 98 -14.85 2.32 -2.99
N ALA A 99 -15.61 2.80 -3.98
CA ALA A 99 -15.18 3.85 -4.90
C ALA A 99 -14.92 5.20 -4.19
N ASN A 100 -15.64 5.44 -3.10
CA ASN A 100 -15.50 6.66 -2.31
C ASN A 100 -14.61 6.38 -1.08
N PRO A 101 -13.40 6.97 -1.01
CA PRO A 101 -12.58 6.89 0.19
C PRO A 101 -13.27 7.64 1.34
N PRO A 102 -12.94 7.34 2.62
CA PRO A 102 -13.42 8.14 3.74
C PRO A 102 -13.04 9.63 3.56
N THR A 103 -14.01 10.53 3.72
CA THR A 103 -13.83 11.98 3.64
C THR A 103 -14.51 12.69 4.82
N GLY A 104 -13.94 13.82 5.23
CA GLY A 104 -14.48 14.64 6.31
C GLY A 104 -14.10 14.16 7.71
N ALA A 105 -14.86 14.60 8.71
CA ALA A 105 -14.63 14.24 10.11
C ALA A 105 -14.73 12.72 10.29
N TRP A 106 -13.97 12.20 11.27
CA TRP A 106 -14.06 10.79 11.65
C TRP A 106 -15.53 10.37 11.84
N PRO A 107 -15.93 9.17 11.38
CA PRO A 107 -15.12 8.10 10.77
C PRO A 107 -14.83 8.28 9.26
N GLY A 108 -15.21 9.42 8.68
CA GLY A 108 -15.01 9.73 7.26
C GLY A 108 -16.08 9.12 6.33
N TYR A 109 -17.05 8.40 6.88
CA TYR A 109 -18.22 7.89 6.16
C TYR A 109 -19.49 8.51 6.72
N ASN A 110 -20.47 8.77 5.86
CA ASN A 110 -21.76 9.37 6.20
C ASN A 110 -22.91 8.71 5.44
N ALA A 111 -24.15 8.94 5.88
CA ALA A 111 -25.30 8.21 5.36
C ALA A 111 -25.71 8.56 3.91
N SER A 112 -25.17 9.61 3.28
CA SER A 112 -25.65 10.06 1.95
C SER A 112 -24.60 10.07 0.86
N THR A 113 -23.45 10.74 1.04
CA THR A 113 -22.45 10.93 -0.03
C THR A 113 -21.36 9.88 -0.01
N ASN A 114 -21.08 9.32 1.16
CA ASN A 114 -20.08 8.29 1.34
C ASN A 114 -20.58 7.24 2.33
N PRO A 115 -21.54 6.38 1.92
CA PRO A 115 -22.09 5.36 2.80
C PRO A 115 -21.09 4.22 2.99
N TYR A 116 -21.18 3.58 4.15
CA TYR A 116 -20.52 2.29 4.37
C TYR A 116 -21.01 1.26 3.35
N PRO A 117 -20.17 0.29 2.96
CA PRO A 117 -20.66 -0.87 2.24
C PRO A 117 -21.62 -1.68 3.13
N PRO A 118 -22.46 -2.56 2.55
CA PRO A 118 -23.29 -3.46 3.35
C PRO A 118 -22.45 -4.38 4.26
N PRO A 119 -23.02 -4.87 5.38
CA PRO A 119 -22.33 -5.79 6.29
C PRO A 119 -21.79 -7.03 5.58
N PHE A 120 -20.70 -7.57 6.12
CA PHE A 120 -20.09 -8.80 5.61
C PHE A 120 -21.04 -9.99 5.73
N THR A 121 -20.82 -11.00 4.89
CA THR A 121 -21.52 -12.28 4.93
C THR A 121 -20.52 -13.38 5.24
N THR A 122 -21.00 -14.54 5.71
CA THR A 122 -20.17 -15.75 5.82
C THR A 122 -20.68 -16.80 4.83
N PRO A 123 -19.93 -17.14 3.76
CA PRO A 123 -18.61 -16.62 3.38
C PRO A 123 -18.65 -15.15 2.89
N ASN A 124 -17.48 -14.51 2.85
CA ASN A 124 -17.32 -13.15 2.33
C ASN A 124 -17.85 -13.03 0.89
N THR A 125 -18.51 -11.91 0.59
CA THR A 125 -18.98 -11.56 -0.75
C THR A 125 -18.36 -10.23 -1.16
N SER A 126 -17.79 -10.18 -2.37
CA SER A 126 -17.22 -8.97 -2.96
C SER A 126 -18.22 -7.80 -2.95
N GLY A 127 -17.73 -6.57 -2.73
CA GLY A 127 -18.55 -5.35 -2.71
C GLY A 127 -19.27 -5.07 -1.39
N ARG A 128 -19.05 -5.92 -0.39
CA ARG A 128 -19.49 -5.72 1.00
C ARG A 128 -18.29 -5.39 1.89
N GLU A 129 -18.56 -5.16 3.16
CA GLU A 129 -17.54 -5.39 4.18
C GLU A 129 -16.99 -6.83 4.07
N GLN A 130 -15.69 -6.98 4.29
CA GLN A 130 -14.91 -8.21 4.19
C GLN A 130 -14.36 -8.56 5.57
N MET A 131 -14.51 -9.82 5.98
CA MET A 131 -13.82 -10.37 7.14
C MET A 131 -12.48 -10.97 6.70
N LEU A 132 -11.37 -10.31 7.02
CA LEU A 132 -10.02 -10.84 6.79
C LEU A 132 -9.64 -11.71 7.99
N THR A 133 -9.38 -12.99 7.75
CA THR A 133 -8.97 -13.92 8.80
C THR A 133 -7.46 -13.81 9.00
N LEU A 134 -7.01 -13.44 10.20
CA LEU A 134 -5.59 -13.30 10.56
C LEU A 134 -5.01 -14.51 11.28
N HIS A 135 -5.88 -15.38 11.79
CA HIS A 135 -5.55 -16.67 12.42
C HIS A 135 -6.83 -17.48 12.53
N ASP A 136 -6.89 -18.63 11.87
CA ASP A 136 -7.96 -19.61 12.02
C ASP A 136 -7.35 -21.01 12.18
N PRO A 137 -7.52 -21.66 13.35
CA PRO A 137 -6.96 -22.99 13.60
C PRO A 137 -7.60 -24.10 12.74
N SER A 138 -8.70 -23.81 12.04
CA SER A 138 -9.52 -24.80 11.35
C SER A 138 -9.53 -24.69 9.82
N LYS A 139 -9.12 -23.55 9.23
CA LYS A 139 -9.12 -23.35 7.76
C LYS A 139 -8.15 -22.25 7.30
N PRO A 140 -7.31 -22.48 6.28
CA PRO A 140 -6.84 -21.40 5.42
C PRO A 140 -7.92 -21.10 4.35
N PRO A 141 -8.29 -19.82 4.10
CA PRO A 141 -9.43 -19.44 3.26
C PRO A 141 -9.21 -19.63 1.74
N CYS A 142 -8.02 -20.11 1.35
CA CYS A 142 -7.55 -20.21 -0.03
C CYS A 142 -6.73 -21.50 -0.27
N SER A 143 -6.95 -22.16 -1.41
CA SER A 143 -6.26 -23.39 -1.83
C SER A 143 -5.07 -23.16 -2.77
N PHE A 144 -4.71 -21.90 -3.03
CA PHE A 144 -3.64 -21.51 -3.98
C PHE A 144 -2.26 -21.37 -3.30
N ASN A 145 -1.20 -21.24 -4.09
CA ASN A 145 0.16 -20.92 -3.62
C ASN A 145 0.17 -19.58 -2.87
N GLY A 146 1.04 -19.42 -1.87
CA GLY A 146 1.00 -18.22 -1.03
C GLY A 146 -0.19 -18.17 -0.08
N LYS A 147 -0.64 -19.32 0.46
CA LYS A 147 -1.72 -19.41 1.47
C LYS A 147 -1.16 -19.34 2.88
N ASP A 148 -1.93 -18.86 3.85
CA ASP A 148 -1.49 -18.93 5.25
C ASP A 148 -1.04 -20.35 5.65
N THR A 149 0.07 -20.43 6.38
CA THR A 149 0.62 -21.69 6.88
C THR A 149 -0.33 -22.32 7.91
N ALA A 150 -0.12 -23.57 8.33
CA ALA A 150 -0.92 -24.15 9.42
C ALA A 150 -0.85 -23.25 10.68
N GLY A 151 -2.00 -22.80 11.19
CA GLY A 151 -2.13 -21.74 12.20
C GLY A 151 -2.62 -20.39 11.63
N GLY A 152 -2.52 -20.17 10.33
CA GLY A 152 -3.23 -19.10 9.64
C GLY A 152 -2.65 -17.69 9.82
N PHE A 153 -1.32 -17.52 9.89
CA PHE A 153 -0.74 -16.26 10.37
C PHE A 153 -0.75 -15.13 9.34
N GLY A 154 -1.72 -14.22 9.48
CA GLY A 154 -1.74 -12.91 8.83
C GLY A 154 -0.86 -11.88 9.54
N TYR A 155 0.17 -12.31 10.28
CA TYR A 155 1.11 -11.44 11.01
C TYR A 155 2.54 -11.58 10.50
N LEU A 156 3.19 -10.43 10.27
CA LEU A 156 4.61 -10.27 10.02
C LEU A 156 5.35 -10.08 11.35
N GLN A 157 6.62 -10.45 11.38
CA GLN A 157 7.49 -10.22 12.53
C GLN A 157 7.56 -8.72 12.86
N PRO A 158 7.08 -8.29 14.04
CA PRO A 158 7.09 -6.88 14.38
C PRO A 158 8.50 -6.42 14.77
N THR A 159 8.84 -5.16 14.44
CA THR A 159 10.12 -4.53 14.78
C THR A 159 10.02 -3.52 15.93
N GLY A 160 8.94 -3.60 16.73
CA GLY A 160 8.56 -2.65 17.78
C GLY A 160 7.42 -1.72 17.31
N SER A 161 6.63 -1.16 18.24
CA SER A 161 5.55 -0.19 17.93
C SER A 161 4.43 -0.68 16.99
N CYS A 162 4.26 -2.00 16.85
CA CYS A 162 3.35 -2.64 15.90
C CYS A 162 3.61 -2.28 14.44
N GLU A 163 4.88 -2.30 14.03
CA GLU A 163 5.29 -2.14 12.64
C GLU A 163 6.06 -3.38 12.21
N ALA A 164 6.07 -3.67 10.91
CA ALA A 164 6.88 -4.75 10.36
C ALA A 164 7.88 -4.19 9.34
N THR A 165 9.13 -4.63 9.47
CA THR A 165 10.17 -4.27 8.52
C THR A 165 10.08 -5.19 7.31
N ILE A 166 9.94 -4.59 6.14
CA ILE A 166 10.03 -5.26 4.84
C ILE A 166 11.46 -5.09 4.34
N VAL A 167 12.19 -6.21 4.22
CA VAL A 167 13.58 -6.19 3.71
C VAL A 167 13.52 -6.12 2.20
N THR A 168 14.13 -5.09 1.63
CA THR A 168 14.20 -4.90 0.17
C THR A 168 15.58 -5.32 -0.33
N ASN A 169 15.62 -6.30 -1.23
CA ASN A 169 16.83 -6.84 -1.85
C ASN A 169 16.79 -6.54 -3.36
N GLY A 170 16.93 -5.28 -3.74
CA GLY A 170 16.71 -4.83 -5.12
C GLY A 170 15.22 -4.57 -5.39
N SER A 171 14.63 -5.22 -6.39
CA SER A 171 13.18 -5.16 -6.64
C SER A 171 12.36 -6.07 -5.74
N ASP A 172 13.00 -7.05 -5.09
CA ASP A 172 12.33 -8.10 -4.33
C ASP A 172 12.17 -7.70 -2.86
N GLN A 173 11.01 -8.02 -2.30
CA GLN A 173 10.62 -7.62 -0.94
C GLN A 173 10.31 -8.87 -0.11
N TRP A 174 10.99 -9.04 1.01
CA TRP A 174 10.84 -10.20 1.89
C TRP A 174 10.54 -9.77 3.32
N ALA A 175 9.58 -10.44 3.96
CA ALA A 175 9.18 -10.18 5.34
C ALA A 175 9.16 -11.49 6.15
N ASN A 176 9.69 -11.45 7.37
CA ASN A 176 9.62 -12.60 8.28
C ASN A 176 8.21 -12.71 8.88
N ILE A 177 7.76 -13.93 9.16
CA ILE A 177 6.40 -14.21 9.67
C ILE A 177 6.42 -14.29 11.19
N ASP A 178 5.44 -13.65 11.85
CA ASP A 178 5.16 -13.89 13.27
C ASP A 178 4.13 -15.01 13.40
N THR A 179 4.53 -16.13 14.02
CA THR A 179 3.63 -17.27 14.28
C THR A 179 2.95 -17.20 15.64
N GLY A 180 2.94 -16.04 16.29
CA GLY A 180 2.22 -15.80 17.53
C GLY A 180 0.70 -15.95 17.37
N SER A 181 0.03 -16.38 18.43
CA SER A 181 -1.44 -16.59 18.44
C SER A 181 -2.24 -15.34 18.86
N SER A 182 -1.57 -14.23 19.17
CA SER A 182 -2.18 -12.98 19.63
C SER A 182 -1.29 -11.79 19.34
N ALA A 183 -1.93 -10.64 19.09
CA ALA A 183 -1.23 -9.38 18.88
C ALA A 183 -0.44 -8.94 20.15
N THR A 184 0.72 -8.33 19.94
CA THR A 184 1.53 -7.71 21.00
C THR A 184 0.77 -6.54 21.66
N ASN A 185 1.18 -6.11 22.86
CA ASN A 185 0.53 -4.97 23.53
C ASN A 185 0.63 -3.67 22.70
N ASP A 186 1.77 -3.44 22.04
CA ASP A 186 1.91 -2.32 21.11
C ASP A 186 0.90 -2.41 19.97
N CYS A 187 0.63 -3.61 19.46
CA CYS A 187 -0.37 -3.82 18.43
C CYS A 187 -1.81 -3.62 18.89
N LYS A 188 -2.12 -3.97 20.13
CA LYS A 188 -3.44 -3.65 20.71
C LYS A 188 -3.65 -2.14 20.75
N THR A 189 -2.67 -1.39 21.24
CA THR A 189 -2.72 0.08 21.32
C THR A 189 -2.79 0.71 19.94
N ARG A 190 -1.92 0.30 19.01
CA ARG A 190 -1.87 0.85 17.65
C ARG A 190 -3.16 0.57 16.89
N LEU A 191 -3.69 -0.66 16.95
CA LEU A 191 -4.94 -1.01 16.27
C LEU A 191 -6.15 -0.30 16.88
N ALA A 192 -6.18 -0.12 18.20
CA ALA A 192 -7.20 0.70 18.85
C ALA A 192 -7.14 2.16 18.39
N ASN A 193 -5.94 2.73 18.25
CA ASN A 193 -5.76 4.09 17.74
C ASN A 193 -6.18 4.22 16.27
N ILE A 194 -5.77 3.29 15.41
CA ILE A 194 -6.19 3.20 14.00
C ILE A 194 -7.71 3.17 13.92
N TYR A 195 -8.36 2.26 14.64
CA TYR A 195 -9.81 2.17 14.67
C TYR A 195 -10.48 3.47 15.14
N ALA A 196 -9.87 4.18 16.11
CA ALA A 196 -10.44 5.39 16.71
C ALA A 196 -10.16 6.68 15.92
N ASN A 197 -9.07 6.77 15.15
CA ASN A 197 -8.59 8.05 14.63
C ASN A 197 -8.20 8.03 13.14
N GLY A 198 -7.92 6.87 12.57
CA GLY A 198 -7.40 6.75 11.21
C GLY A 198 -7.49 5.31 10.71
N PRO A 199 -8.70 4.82 10.39
CA PRO A 199 -8.97 3.40 10.18
C PRO A 199 -8.39 2.82 8.89
N VAL A 200 -7.82 3.64 8.00
CA VAL A 200 -7.19 3.14 6.78
C VAL A 200 -5.75 2.75 7.06
N VAL A 201 -5.43 1.49 6.78
CA VAL A 201 -4.08 0.92 6.91
C VAL A 201 -3.56 0.41 5.57
N ASP A 202 -2.24 0.32 5.50
CA ASP A 202 -1.53 -0.33 4.41
C ASP A 202 -1.22 -1.78 4.82
N ILE A 203 -1.69 -2.73 4.02
CA ILE A 203 -1.54 -4.18 4.23
C ILE A 203 -0.63 -4.72 3.12
N PRO A 204 0.58 -5.23 3.43
CA PRO A 204 1.38 -6.00 2.50
C PRO A 204 0.59 -7.19 1.95
N VAL A 205 0.66 -7.40 0.64
CA VAL A 205 0.07 -8.55 -0.04
C VAL A 205 1.17 -9.47 -0.52
N PHE A 206 1.14 -10.73 -0.09
CA PHE A 206 2.19 -11.71 -0.43
C PHE A 206 1.72 -12.75 -1.46
N ASP A 207 2.64 -13.18 -2.32
CA ASP A 207 2.39 -14.17 -3.38
C ASP A 207 3.10 -15.52 -3.16
N CYS A 208 4.06 -15.55 -2.22
CA CYS A 208 4.91 -16.71 -1.98
C CYS A 208 5.29 -16.82 -0.50
N ILE A 209 5.36 -18.05 0.00
CA ILE A 209 5.92 -18.37 1.32
C ILE A 209 7.06 -19.33 1.13
N VAL A 210 8.18 -19.05 1.78
CA VAL A 210 9.34 -19.95 1.80
C VAL A 210 9.85 -20.17 3.22
N LYS A 211 10.51 -21.30 3.43
CA LYS A 211 11.34 -21.53 4.61
C LYS A 211 12.79 -21.17 4.27
N SER A 212 13.46 -20.39 5.12
CA SER A 212 14.88 -20.09 5.03
C SER A 212 15.53 -20.13 6.40
N THR A 213 16.55 -20.98 6.55
CA THR A 213 17.34 -21.12 7.79
C THR A 213 18.69 -20.40 7.72
N THR A 214 19.04 -19.85 6.56
CA THR A 214 20.34 -19.18 6.30
C THR A 214 20.22 -17.65 6.29
N GLY A 215 19.09 -17.09 6.74
CA GLY A 215 18.80 -15.65 6.75
C GLY A 215 17.68 -15.26 5.79
N THR A 216 17.48 -13.95 5.61
CA THR A 216 16.44 -13.41 4.71
C THR A 216 16.68 -13.88 3.27
N PRO A 217 15.66 -14.42 2.58
CA PRO A 217 15.80 -14.81 1.18
C PRO A 217 16.24 -13.66 0.27
N THR A 218 17.01 -13.99 -0.77
CA THR A 218 17.41 -13.06 -1.83
C THR A 218 16.81 -13.48 -3.17
N GLY A 219 16.68 -12.49 -4.07
CA GLY A 219 16.07 -12.65 -5.40
C GLY A 219 14.55 -12.88 -5.37
N GLY A 220 13.95 -12.86 -6.56
CA GLY A 220 12.52 -13.07 -6.73
C GLY A 220 12.08 -14.52 -6.55
N ILE A 221 10.80 -14.80 -6.83
CA ILE A 221 10.18 -16.10 -6.53
C ILE A 221 10.49 -17.22 -7.54
N ALA A 222 11.15 -16.92 -8.65
CA ALA A 222 11.45 -17.89 -9.70
C ALA A 222 12.31 -19.05 -9.16
N GLY A 223 11.81 -20.28 -9.32
CA GLY A 223 12.48 -21.50 -8.84
C GLY A 223 12.36 -21.75 -7.33
N LYS A 224 11.61 -20.93 -6.57
CA LYS A 224 11.33 -21.17 -5.15
C LYS A 224 10.04 -21.98 -4.97
N ASP A 225 10.00 -22.82 -3.94
CA ASP A 225 8.79 -23.53 -3.55
C ASP A 225 7.86 -22.60 -2.75
N CYS A 226 6.86 -22.05 -3.44
CA CYS A 226 5.86 -21.15 -2.87
C CYS A 226 4.63 -21.85 -2.27
N THR A 227 4.67 -23.19 -2.13
CA THR A 227 3.57 -23.97 -1.53
C THR A 227 3.49 -23.78 -0.01
N GLY A 228 4.54 -23.21 0.60
CA GLY A 228 4.68 -23.11 2.05
C GLY A 228 5.06 -24.44 2.71
N ALA A 229 5.52 -25.44 1.95
CA ALA A 229 5.99 -26.71 2.50
C ALA A 229 7.12 -26.47 3.53
N GLY A 230 6.92 -26.92 4.76
CA GLY A 230 7.87 -26.71 5.87
C GLY A 230 7.95 -25.27 6.40
N ALA A 231 7.22 -24.32 5.80
CA ALA A 231 7.04 -22.98 6.34
C ALA A 231 5.99 -23.05 7.46
N SER A 232 6.47 -23.25 8.68
CA SER A 232 5.70 -23.14 9.91
C SER A 232 6.67 -22.75 11.02
N GLY A 233 6.51 -21.56 11.59
CA GLY A 233 7.38 -21.04 12.65
C GLY A 233 8.61 -20.28 12.13
N ALA A 234 9.52 -19.98 13.06
CA ALA A 234 10.70 -19.12 12.85
C ALA A 234 11.49 -19.45 11.58
N GLY A 235 11.92 -18.42 10.85
CA GLY A 235 12.63 -18.58 9.57
C GLY A 235 11.70 -18.85 8.38
N SER A 236 10.41 -18.57 8.52
CA SER A 236 9.48 -18.53 7.40
C SER A 236 9.35 -17.09 6.90
N TYR A 237 9.24 -16.90 5.59
CA TYR A 237 9.24 -15.59 4.96
C TYR A 237 8.15 -15.48 3.89
N TYR A 238 7.50 -14.32 3.86
CA TYR A 238 6.61 -13.90 2.79
C TYR A 238 7.38 -13.06 1.77
N HIS A 239 7.18 -13.36 0.49
CA HIS A 239 7.53 -12.44 -0.59
C HIS A 239 6.38 -11.45 -0.78
N ILE A 240 6.66 -10.15 -0.69
CA ILE A 240 5.66 -9.09 -0.80
C ILE A 240 5.54 -8.71 -2.27
N ALA A 241 4.38 -9.01 -2.87
CA ALA A 241 4.06 -8.66 -4.25
C ALA A 241 3.56 -7.22 -4.38
N GLY A 242 3.10 -6.61 -3.29
CA GLY A 242 2.67 -5.22 -3.26
C GLY A 242 1.85 -4.88 -2.03
N TRP A 243 1.01 -3.86 -2.14
CA TRP A 243 0.35 -3.22 -1.00
C TRP A 243 -1.12 -2.95 -1.28
N ALA A 244 -1.98 -3.36 -0.36
CA ALA A 244 -3.39 -3.00 -0.36
C ALA A 244 -3.70 -1.94 0.68
N LYS A 245 -4.70 -1.11 0.42
CA LYS A 245 -5.29 -0.23 1.43
C LYS A 245 -6.60 -0.81 1.94
N PHE A 246 -6.73 -0.85 3.26
CA PHE A 246 -7.88 -1.43 3.92
C PHE A 246 -8.41 -0.50 5.00
N TYR A 247 -9.69 -0.19 4.93
CA TYR A 247 -10.40 0.52 5.98
C TYR A 247 -10.83 -0.48 7.04
N ILE A 248 -10.31 -0.37 8.25
CA ILE A 248 -10.69 -1.21 9.39
C ILE A 248 -11.99 -0.69 10.00
N SER A 249 -13.03 -1.51 9.92
CA SER A 249 -14.34 -1.24 10.52
C SER A 249 -14.53 -1.93 11.86
N GLY A 250 -13.74 -2.96 12.19
CA GLY A 250 -13.86 -3.78 13.40
C GLY A 250 -12.74 -4.84 13.43
N TYR A 251 -12.53 -5.49 14.58
CA TYR A 251 -11.49 -6.52 14.72
C TYR A 251 -11.69 -7.44 15.93
N LYS A 252 -11.01 -8.59 15.89
CA LYS A 252 -10.70 -9.47 17.03
C LYS A 252 -9.28 -9.97 16.89
N ILE A 253 -8.37 -9.52 17.75
CA ILE A 253 -6.92 -9.81 17.68
C ILE A 253 -6.39 -10.53 18.95
N GLY A 254 -7.29 -10.97 19.82
CA GLY A 254 -6.97 -11.71 21.05
C GLY A 254 -8.22 -12.28 21.73
N GLY A 255 -8.07 -12.66 23.00
CA GLY A 255 -9.18 -13.07 23.87
C GLY A 255 -9.39 -12.05 24.97
N GLY A 256 -10.33 -11.12 24.78
CA GLY A 256 -10.67 -10.12 25.79
C GLY A 256 -11.18 -8.80 25.18
N PRO A 257 -11.85 -7.96 25.98
CA PRO A 257 -12.52 -6.74 25.52
C PRO A 257 -11.54 -5.72 24.91
N ASP A 258 -10.29 -5.69 25.35
CA ASP A 258 -9.27 -4.79 24.80
C ASP A 258 -8.75 -5.21 23.43
N THR A 259 -9.09 -6.42 23.00
CA THR A 259 -8.62 -7.01 21.74
C THR A 259 -9.72 -7.16 20.70
N GLU A 260 -10.91 -6.59 20.98
CA GLU A 260 -12.10 -6.74 20.17
C GLU A 260 -12.79 -5.39 19.96
N ARG A 261 -13.17 -5.09 18.73
CA ARG A 261 -14.01 -3.95 18.39
C ARG A 261 -15.10 -4.41 17.43
N PRO A 262 -16.39 -4.14 17.73
CA PRO A 262 -17.47 -4.40 16.80
C PRO A 262 -17.25 -3.68 15.48
N SER A 263 -17.72 -4.29 14.39
CA SER A 263 -17.82 -3.61 13.10
C SER A 263 -18.70 -2.36 13.21
N ARG A 264 -18.24 -1.24 12.64
CA ARG A 264 -19.04 -0.02 12.47
C ARG A 264 -20.24 -0.18 11.54
N VAL A 265 -20.26 -1.26 10.76
CA VAL A 265 -21.28 -1.58 9.76
C VAL A 265 -22.26 -2.61 10.33
N GLY A 266 -21.76 -3.79 10.72
CA GLY A 266 -22.57 -4.89 11.23
C GLY A 266 -22.87 -4.82 12.74
N LEU A 267 -22.24 -3.90 13.48
CA LEU A 267 -22.38 -3.71 14.93
C LEU A 267 -22.09 -4.96 15.78
N ALA A 268 -21.33 -5.91 15.23
CA ALA A 268 -20.91 -7.14 15.88
C ALA A 268 -19.40 -7.35 15.74
N VAL A 269 -18.80 -8.07 16.70
CA VAL A 269 -17.39 -8.48 16.60
C VAL A 269 -17.26 -9.44 15.41
N PRO A 270 -16.27 -9.24 14.51
CA PRO A 270 -16.29 -9.89 13.19
C PRO A 270 -16.13 -11.41 13.20
N CYS A 271 -15.44 -11.97 14.19
CA CYS A 271 -15.31 -13.41 14.39
C CYS A 271 -15.33 -13.75 15.89
N SER A 272 -15.40 -15.03 16.22
CA SER A 272 -15.56 -15.52 17.60
C SER A 272 -14.53 -16.61 17.96
N GLY A 273 -14.49 -16.98 19.24
CA GLY A 273 -13.63 -18.06 19.73
C GLY A 273 -12.13 -17.80 19.55
N ALA A 274 -11.42 -18.80 19.04
CA ALA A 274 -9.98 -18.77 18.78
C ALA A 274 -9.58 -18.07 17.48
N VAL A 275 -10.56 -17.65 16.67
CA VAL A 275 -10.29 -16.95 15.40
C VAL A 275 -9.82 -15.53 15.68
N ARG A 276 -8.88 -15.06 14.88
CA ARG A 276 -8.46 -13.65 14.82
C ARG A 276 -8.79 -13.12 13.45
N CYS A 277 -9.34 -11.92 13.40
CA CYS A 277 -9.82 -11.34 12.15
C CYS A 277 -9.93 -9.82 12.23
N LEU A 278 -9.95 -9.20 11.07
CA LEU A 278 -10.37 -7.82 10.85
C LEU A 278 -11.66 -7.82 10.05
N SER A 279 -12.50 -6.83 10.25
CA SER A 279 -13.53 -6.47 9.27
C SER A 279 -13.22 -5.12 8.66
N GLY A 280 -13.68 -4.93 7.43
CA GLY A 280 -13.44 -3.68 6.72
C GLY A 280 -13.67 -3.79 5.23
N TRP A 281 -13.09 -2.89 4.44
CA TRP A 281 -13.15 -2.98 2.99
C TRP A 281 -11.90 -2.39 2.35
N PHE A 282 -11.65 -2.85 1.14
CA PHE A 282 -10.57 -2.34 0.33
C PHE A 282 -10.92 -0.97 -0.27
N VAL A 283 -9.98 -0.04 -0.15
CA VAL A 283 -10.04 1.29 -0.74
C VAL A 283 -8.82 1.50 -1.64
N ARG A 284 -8.91 2.46 -2.57
CA ARG A 284 -7.75 2.87 -3.37
C ARG A 284 -7.14 4.15 -2.81
N GLY A 285 -5.83 4.30 -2.92
CA GLY A 285 -5.17 5.52 -2.44
C GLY A 285 -3.64 5.49 -2.51
N PRO A 286 -3.00 6.64 -2.24
CA PRO A 286 -1.56 6.76 -2.29
C PRO A 286 -0.90 6.06 -1.09
N LEU A 287 0.12 5.24 -1.33
CA LEU A 287 0.98 4.68 -0.28
C LEU A 287 1.93 5.78 0.23
N ALA A 288 1.76 6.17 1.49
CA ALA A 288 2.61 7.21 2.08
C ALA A 288 4.05 6.70 2.24
N GLY A 289 5.02 7.55 1.93
CA GLY A 289 6.45 7.22 2.09
C GLY A 289 7.05 6.34 0.99
N ALA A 290 6.30 6.03 -0.07
CA ALA A 290 6.86 5.35 -1.24
C ALA A 290 7.91 6.23 -1.93
N ALA A 291 9.17 5.78 -1.94
CA ALA A 291 10.28 6.51 -2.53
C ALA A 291 10.42 6.29 -4.04
N THR A 292 9.85 5.19 -4.55
CA THR A 292 9.94 4.78 -5.96
C THR A 292 8.60 4.27 -6.47
N VAL A 293 8.37 4.43 -7.78
CA VAL A 293 7.31 3.76 -8.52
C VAL A 293 7.93 2.81 -9.54
N VAL A 294 7.27 1.69 -9.76
CA VAL A 294 7.54 0.78 -10.88
C VAL A 294 6.31 0.72 -11.79
N PRO A 295 6.47 0.35 -13.08
CA PRO A 295 5.35 0.21 -13.99
C PRO A 295 4.29 -0.74 -13.41
N PRO A 296 3.00 -0.44 -13.61
CA PRO A 296 1.95 -1.33 -13.15
C PRO A 296 2.05 -2.68 -13.90
N THR A 297 2.33 -3.75 -13.18
CA THR A 297 2.24 -5.11 -13.70
C THR A 297 0.79 -5.60 -13.65
N SER A 298 0.33 -6.23 -14.74
CA SER A 298 -1.01 -6.82 -14.79
C SER A 298 -1.20 -7.81 -13.65
N GLY A 299 -2.21 -7.60 -12.80
CA GLY A 299 -2.51 -8.46 -11.66
C GLY A 299 -1.85 -8.08 -10.33
N SER A 300 -1.00 -7.04 -10.27
CA SER A 300 -0.32 -6.59 -9.04
C SER A 300 -0.80 -5.23 -8.52
N ASN A 301 -1.85 -4.65 -9.11
CA ASN A 301 -2.43 -3.41 -8.60
C ASN A 301 -3.38 -3.72 -7.44
N PHE A 302 -2.81 -3.81 -6.24
CA PHE A 302 -3.54 -4.13 -5.01
C PHE A 302 -4.33 -2.95 -4.43
N GLY A 303 -4.54 -1.88 -5.19
CA GLY A 303 -5.31 -0.68 -4.82
C GLY A 303 -4.46 0.46 -4.27
N SER A 304 -3.22 0.20 -3.84
CA SER A 304 -2.25 1.24 -3.51
C SER A 304 -1.48 1.69 -4.74
N TYR A 305 -1.26 3.00 -4.86
CA TYR A 305 -0.38 3.60 -5.86
C TYR A 305 0.62 4.53 -5.19
N ALA A 306 1.70 4.87 -5.88
CA ALA A 306 2.58 5.96 -5.47
C ALA A 306 2.64 6.99 -6.58
N VAL A 307 2.85 8.26 -6.19
CA VAL A 307 3.07 9.38 -7.10
C VAL A 307 4.39 10.01 -6.69
N ILE A 308 5.33 10.13 -7.62
CA ILE A 308 6.65 10.69 -7.35
C ILE A 308 7.00 11.76 -8.39
N PRO A 309 7.76 12.80 -8.01
CA PRO A 309 8.36 13.71 -8.98
C PRO A 309 9.41 12.98 -9.82
N VAL A 310 9.41 13.22 -11.14
CA VAL A 310 10.36 12.58 -12.08
C VAL A 310 11.02 13.58 -13.04
N GLY A 311 11.15 14.84 -12.60
CA GLY A 311 11.78 15.93 -13.35
C GLY A 311 11.00 17.22 -13.26
#